data_AF-A0A964NHR4-F1
#
_entry.id   AF-A0A964NHR4-F1
#
_cell.length_a   1.000
_cell.length_b   1.000
_cell.length_c   1.000
_cell.angle_alpha   90.00
_cell.angle_beta   90.00
_cell.angle_gamma   90.00
#
_symmetry.space_group_name_H-M   'P 1'
#
loop_
_entity.id
_entity.type
_entity.pdbx_description
1 polymer ?
#
loop_
_entity_poly.entity_id
_entity_poly.type
_entity_poly.pdbx_seq_one_letter_code
_entity_poly.pdbx_strand_id
1 'polypeptide(L)'
;MAQPPLDTDALAASLEMPVDLLPDVQVRLDHLTRKLDLFERRLSRRETGLQGLKPQVLPVSAAAEQAAAEHDRLSDIGLRIERLERRGFGRKQGELSLDFARFSTTDVLPGVSVVLSVQAEGFEEGDVITFEVTEIVMGLSLEAIRVTVLDRAAGAVTAPFLAPPAVPEAGAVYRFTASGRGLTASSPVLTVRGAPDRKGT
;
A
#
# COMPACT_ATOMS: atom_id res chain seq x y z
N MET A 1 59.17 61.70 -14.73
CA MET A 1 58.42 61.22 -15.91
C MET A 1 57.30 62.21 -16.14
N ALA A 2 57.32 62.93 -17.26
CA ALA A 2 56.31 63.93 -17.60
C ALA A 2 55.08 63.24 -18.21
N GLN A 3 53.88 63.59 -17.74
CA GLN A 3 52.62 63.22 -18.41
C GLN A 3 52.53 63.99 -19.75
N PRO A 4 52.14 63.35 -20.86
CA PRO A 4 51.85 64.07 -22.09
C PRO A 4 50.59 64.93 -21.93
N PRO A 5 50.48 66.06 -22.67
CA PRO A 5 49.29 66.90 -22.61
C PRO A 5 48.07 66.12 -23.15
N LEU A 6 46.94 66.25 -22.45
CA LEU A 6 45.65 65.76 -22.92
C LEU A 6 45.25 66.58 -24.14
N ASP A 7 45.19 65.95 -25.31
CA ASP A 7 44.59 66.54 -26.52
C ASP A 7 43.09 66.75 -26.30
N THR A 8 42.74 67.92 -25.76
CA THR A 8 41.35 68.35 -25.52
C THR A 8 40.55 68.48 -26.81
N ASP A 9 41.22 68.64 -27.95
CA ASP A 9 40.60 68.77 -29.26
C ASP A 9 40.04 67.43 -29.78
N ALA A 10 40.64 66.29 -29.39
CA ALA A 10 40.14 64.96 -29.75
C ALA A 10 38.89 64.55 -28.95
N LEU A 11 38.73 65.09 -27.74
CA LEU A 11 37.54 64.90 -26.89
C LEU A 11 36.37 65.76 -27.37
N ALA A 12 36.62 66.97 -27.86
CA ALA A 12 35.59 67.82 -28.46
C ALA A 12 35.03 67.21 -29.76
N ALA A 13 35.90 66.65 -30.62
CA ALA A 13 35.48 66.00 -31.86
C ALA A 13 34.68 64.69 -31.67
N SER A 14 34.77 64.05 -30.50
CA SER A 14 34.03 62.82 -30.19
C SER A 14 32.62 63.07 -29.63
N LEU A 15 32.27 64.34 -29.34
CA LEU A 15 30.96 64.76 -28.80
C LEU A 15 30.10 65.52 -29.83
N GLU A 16 30.54 65.64 -31.07
CA GLU A 16 29.68 66.05 -32.18
C GLU A 16 28.81 64.86 -32.58
N MET A 17 27.76 64.60 -31.81
CA MET A 17 26.63 63.83 -32.31
C MET A 17 26.09 64.56 -33.55
N PRO A 18 25.95 63.88 -34.71
CA PRO A 18 25.30 64.47 -35.88
C PRO A 18 23.92 64.95 -35.45
N VAL A 19 23.64 66.24 -35.62
CA VAL A 19 22.36 66.87 -35.24
C VAL A 19 21.17 66.14 -35.89
N ASP A 20 21.41 65.47 -37.01
CA ASP A 20 20.41 64.69 -37.76
C ASP A 20 20.02 63.35 -37.12
N LEU A 21 20.76 62.83 -36.12
CA LEU A 21 20.42 61.57 -35.42
C LEU A 21 19.65 61.79 -34.10
N LEU A 22 19.56 63.02 -33.63
CA LEU A 22 18.81 63.38 -32.41
C LEU A 22 17.32 62.96 -32.46
N PRO A 23 16.58 63.13 -33.58
CA PRO A 23 15.17 62.74 -33.64
C PRO A 23 14.97 61.23 -33.53
N ASP A 24 15.81 60.43 -34.19
CA ASP A 24 15.71 58.97 -34.19
C ASP A 24 16.06 58.36 -32.83
N VAL A 25 17.05 58.94 -32.13
CA VAL A 25 17.38 58.57 -30.75
C VAL A 25 16.23 58.92 -29.80
N GLN A 26 15.58 60.07 -30.00
CA GLN A 26 14.45 60.50 -29.19
C GLN A 26 13.21 59.62 -29.39
N VAL A 27 12.90 59.23 -30.63
CA VAL A 27 11.82 58.28 -30.94
C VAL A 27 12.10 56.91 -30.33
N ARG A 28 13.35 56.43 -30.35
CA ARG A 28 13.73 55.17 -29.70
C ARG A 28 13.60 55.23 -28.18
N LEU A 29 13.99 56.34 -27.56
CA LEU A 29 13.81 56.56 -26.12
C LEU A 29 12.33 56.56 -25.76
N ASP A 30 11.50 57.31 -26.48
CA ASP A 30 10.04 57.33 -26.25
C ASP A 30 9.41 55.94 -26.40
N HIS A 31 9.88 55.15 -27.36
CA HIS A 31 9.40 53.77 -27.55
C HIS A 31 9.83 52.84 -26.42
N LEU A 32 11.06 52.96 -25.93
CA LEU A 32 11.55 52.18 -24.79
C LEU A 32 10.82 52.57 -23.50
N THR A 33 10.57 53.86 -23.26
CA THR A 33 9.80 54.35 -22.11
C THR A 33 8.38 53.78 -22.13
N ARG A 34 7.68 53.84 -23.28
CA ARG A 34 6.34 53.25 -23.42
C ARG A 34 6.33 51.73 -23.19
N LYS A 35 7.37 51.03 -23.63
CA LYS A 35 7.50 49.59 -23.36
C LYS A 35 7.72 49.30 -21.88
N LEU A 36 8.55 50.08 -21.20
CA LEU A 36 8.77 49.96 -19.76
C LEU A 36 7.47 50.19 -18.98
N ASP A 37 6.72 51.26 -19.30
CA ASP A 37 5.41 51.53 -18.69
C ASP A 37 4.43 50.35 -18.86
N LEU A 38 4.44 49.70 -20.03
CA LEU A 38 3.61 48.52 -20.30
C LEU A 38 4.06 47.30 -19.49
N PHE A 39 5.36 47.11 -19.31
CA PHE A 39 5.89 46.03 -18.48
C PHE A 39 5.60 46.26 -17.01
N GLU A 40 5.79 47.46 -16.49
CA GLU A 40 5.45 47.82 -15.12
C GLU A 40 3.97 47.59 -14.83
N ARG A 41 3.08 48.08 -15.70
CA ARG A 41 1.62 47.83 -15.56
C ARG A 41 1.27 46.33 -15.57
N ARG A 42 1.96 45.53 -16.39
CA ARG A 42 1.75 44.07 -16.43
C ARG A 42 2.27 43.39 -15.18
N LEU A 43 3.40 43.84 -14.65
CA LEU A 43 4.03 43.30 -13.45
C LEU A 43 3.17 43.62 -12.22
N SER A 44 2.73 44.87 -12.07
CA SER A 44 1.81 45.27 -11.00
C SER A 44 0.51 44.46 -11.04
N ARG A 45 -0.10 44.26 -12.21
CA ARG A 45 -1.31 43.42 -12.33
C ARG A 45 -1.08 41.97 -11.89
N ARG A 46 0.08 41.38 -12.23
CA ARG A 46 0.44 40.02 -11.81
C ARG A 46 0.68 39.94 -10.30
N GLU A 47 1.38 40.92 -9.74
CA GLU A 47 1.62 41.00 -8.29
C GLU A 47 0.32 41.16 -7.51
N THR A 48 -0.60 42.01 -7.97
CA THR A 48 -1.92 42.14 -7.34
C THR A 48 -2.73 40.84 -7.44
N GLY A 49 -2.65 40.15 -8.58
CA GLY A 49 -3.27 38.83 -8.75
C GLY A 49 -2.70 37.78 -7.80
N LEU A 50 -1.37 37.75 -7.62
CA LEU A 50 -0.71 36.83 -6.68
C LEU A 50 -1.04 37.16 -5.22
N GLN A 51 -1.09 38.45 -4.85
CA GLN A 51 -1.52 38.88 -3.53
C GLN A 51 -2.99 38.52 -3.25
N GLY A 52 -3.86 38.56 -4.26
CA GLY A 52 -5.27 38.14 -4.13
C GLY A 52 -5.46 36.62 -4.00
N LEU A 53 -4.54 35.82 -4.54
CA LEU A 53 -4.57 34.35 -4.44
C LEU A 53 -3.93 33.82 -3.15
N LYS A 54 -2.95 34.54 -2.58
CA LYS A 54 -2.28 34.19 -1.32
C LYS A 54 -3.24 33.90 -0.14
N PRO A 55 -4.29 34.69 0.13
CA PRO A 55 -5.23 34.40 1.23
C PRO A 55 -6.14 33.20 0.97
N GLN A 56 -6.26 32.71 -0.27
CA GLN A 56 -7.10 31.54 -0.60
C GLN A 56 -6.33 30.22 -0.49
N VAL A 57 -5.01 30.23 -0.65
CA VAL A 57 -4.17 29.02 -0.59
C VAL A 57 -3.79 28.64 0.84
N LEU A 58 -3.53 29.62 1.72
CA LEU A 58 -3.19 29.42 3.12
C LEU A 58 -4.21 28.59 3.94
N PRO A 59 -5.55 28.79 3.81
CA PRO A 59 -6.52 27.97 4.54
C PRO A 59 -6.60 26.53 4.00
N VAL A 60 -6.35 26.33 2.70
CA VAL A 60 -6.35 24.99 2.09
C VAL A 60 -5.12 24.18 2.54
N SER A 61 -3.96 24.82 2.68
CA SER A 61 -2.77 24.14 3.21
C SER A 61 -2.91 23.77 4.69
N ALA A 62 -3.48 24.66 5.52
CA ALA A 62 -3.71 24.37 6.94
C ALA A 62 -4.75 23.25 7.14
N ALA A 63 -5.81 23.21 6.33
CA ALA A 63 -6.79 22.13 6.35
C ALA A 63 -6.21 20.80 5.85
N ALA A 64 -5.33 20.83 4.85
CA ALA A 64 -4.63 19.64 4.35
C ALA A 64 -3.65 19.07 5.38
N GLU A 65 -2.91 19.92 6.10
CA GLU A 65 -2.02 19.50 7.19
C GLU A 65 -2.80 18.90 8.37
N GLN A 66 -3.97 19.48 8.71
CA GLN A 66 -4.85 18.92 9.74
C GLN A 66 -5.43 17.56 9.32
N ALA A 67 -5.86 17.41 8.07
CA ALA A 67 -6.36 16.14 7.54
C ALA A 67 -5.27 15.05 7.51
N ALA A 68 -4.03 15.41 7.16
CA ALA A 68 -2.89 14.50 7.21
C ALA A 68 -2.60 14.05 8.65
N ALA A 69 -2.58 14.98 9.61
CA ALA A 69 -2.36 14.66 11.02
C ALA A 69 -3.49 13.80 11.63
N GLU A 70 -4.74 13.99 11.20
CA GLU A 70 -5.86 13.13 11.58
C GLU A 70 -5.73 11.73 10.97
N HIS A 71 -5.31 11.61 9.72
CA HIS A 71 -5.09 10.33 9.07
C HIS A 71 -3.99 9.51 9.78
N ASP A 72 -2.88 10.16 10.15
CA ASP A 72 -1.79 9.53 10.90
C ASP A 72 -2.25 9.03 12.27
N ARG A 73 -3.07 9.83 12.99
CA ARG A 73 -3.65 9.42 14.28
C ARG A 73 -4.58 8.22 14.13
N LEU A 74 -5.41 8.19 13.09
CA LEU A 74 -6.31 7.06 12.82
C LEU A 74 -5.52 5.79 12.45
N SER A 75 -4.44 5.93 11.69
CA SER A 75 -3.52 4.82 11.36
C SER A 75 -2.87 4.24 12.62
N ASP A 76 -2.38 5.10 13.52
CA ASP A 76 -1.78 4.67 14.80
C ASP A 76 -2.78 3.96 15.72
N ILE A 77 -4.04 4.42 15.75
CA ILE A 77 -5.12 3.74 16.47
C ILE A 77 -5.40 2.38 15.84
N GLY A 78 -5.45 2.29 14.50
CA GLY A 78 -5.59 1.02 13.77
C GLY A 78 -4.48 0.03 14.11
N LEU A 79 -3.22 0.45 14.06
CA LEU A 79 -2.06 -0.37 14.44
C LEU A 79 -2.07 -0.77 15.93
N ARG A 80 -2.70 0.03 16.79
CA ARG A 80 -2.87 -0.28 18.21
C ARG A 80 -3.98 -1.30 18.44
N ILE A 81 -5.10 -1.18 17.73
CA ILE A 81 -6.20 -2.17 17.73
C ILE A 81 -5.68 -3.50 17.20
N GLU A 82 -4.98 -3.51 16.07
CA GLU A 82 -4.41 -4.73 15.48
C GLU A 82 -3.39 -5.39 16.44
N ARG A 83 -2.59 -4.59 17.16
CA ARG A 83 -1.69 -5.09 18.22
C ARG A 83 -2.42 -5.65 19.43
N LEU A 84 -3.60 -5.13 19.78
CA LEU A 84 -4.43 -5.63 20.88
C LEU A 84 -5.18 -6.91 20.49
N GLU A 85 -5.65 -7.00 19.26
CA GLU A 85 -6.25 -8.22 18.69
C GLU A 85 -5.21 -9.35 18.58
N ARG A 86 -3.98 -9.03 18.13
CA ARG A 86 -2.84 -9.99 18.12
C ARG A 86 -2.43 -10.47 19.51
N ARG A 87 -2.79 -9.75 20.59
CA ARG A 87 -2.53 -10.15 21.99
C ARG A 87 -3.70 -10.88 22.65
N GLY A 88 -4.77 -11.21 21.90
CA GLY A 88 -5.88 -12.03 22.41
C GLY A 88 -6.81 -11.32 23.38
N PHE A 89 -6.73 -9.99 23.54
CA PHE A 89 -7.57 -9.23 24.48
C PHE A 89 -9.01 -8.99 23.97
N GLY A 90 -9.41 -9.59 22.85
CA GLY A 90 -10.73 -9.44 22.24
C GLY A 90 -11.67 -10.64 22.35
N ARG A 91 -11.19 -11.85 22.72
CA ARG A 91 -12.08 -13.01 22.84
C ARG A 91 -12.66 -13.07 24.24
N LYS A 92 -13.95 -12.72 24.36
CA LYS A 92 -14.72 -13.11 25.55
C LYS A 92 -14.73 -14.63 25.60
N GLN A 93 -14.15 -15.22 26.65
CA GLN A 93 -14.29 -16.66 26.90
C GLN A 93 -15.78 -17.02 26.86
N GLY A 94 -16.17 -17.87 25.90
CA GLY A 94 -17.56 -18.30 25.70
C GLY A 94 -18.24 -17.82 24.41
N GLU A 95 -17.58 -16.99 23.59
CA GLU A 95 -18.08 -16.69 22.25
C GLU A 95 -17.77 -17.86 21.31
N LEU A 96 -18.79 -18.34 20.59
CA LEU A 96 -18.65 -19.46 19.65
C LEU A 96 -17.66 -19.06 18.55
N SER A 97 -16.54 -19.78 18.44
CA SER A 97 -15.54 -19.51 17.42
C SER A 97 -14.94 -20.79 16.85
N LEU A 98 -14.52 -20.70 15.59
CA LEU A 98 -13.91 -21.80 14.84
C LEU A 98 -12.68 -21.24 14.13
N ASP A 99 -11.48 -21.75 14.44
CA ASP A 99 -10.24 -21.29 13.82
C ASP A 99 -9.28 -22.44 13.57
N PHE A 100 -8.65 -22.48 12.39
CA PHE A 100 -7.58 -23.45 12.16
C PHE A 100 -6.35 -23.12 13.02
N ALA A 101 -5.81 -24.13 13.68
CA ALA A 101 -4.49 -24.04 14.28
C ALA A 101 -3.48 -23.73 13.16
N ARG A 102 -2.60 -22.75 13.38
CA ARG A 102 -1.60 -22.37 12.38
C ARG A 102 -0.69 -23.56 12.09
N PHE A 103 -0.75 -24.08 10.87
CA PHE A 103 0.31 -24.90 10.30
C PHE A 103 1.12 -24.02 9.34
N SER A 104 2.45 -24.13 9.38
CA SER A 104 3.29 -23.55 8.33
C SER A 104 2.93 -24.22 7.00
N THR A 105 3.02 -23.50 5.89
CA THR A 105 2.90 -24.08 4.54
C THR A 105 3.91 -25.23 4.45
N THR A 106 3.44 -26.46 4.62
CA THR A 106 4.31 -27.63 4.74
C THR A 106 4.27 -28.32 3.40
N ASP A 107 5.41 -28.47 2.75
CA ASP A 107 5.55 -29.38 1.62
C ASP A 107 5.41 -30.80 2.16
N VAL A 108 4.29 -31.45 1.86
CA VAL A 108 4.01 -32.83 2.32
C VAL A 108 4.20 -33.79 1.16
N LEU A 109 4.77 -34.97 1.44
CA LEU A 109 4.87 -36.05 0.46
C LEU A 109 3.53 -36.79 0.32
N PRO A 110 3.22 -37.37 -0.85
CA PRO A 110 2.01 -38.15 -1.02
C PRO A 110 2.00 -39.37 -0.08
N GLY A 111 0.83 -39.73 0.45
CA GLY A 111 0.67 -40.83 1.41
C GLY A 111 1.06 -40.51 2.85
N VAL A 112 1.52 -39.28 3.14
CA VAL A 112 1.73 -38.82 4.51
C VAL A 112 0.39 -38.39 5.13
N SER A 113 0.16 -38.81 6.37
CA SER A 113 -0.99 -38.38 7.16
C SER A 113 -0.70 -37.02 7.80
N VAL A 114 -1.58 -36.05 7.56
CA VAL A 114 -1.55 -34.71 8.14
C VAL A 114 -2.69 -34.60 9.14
N VAL A 115 -2.40 -34.13 10.34
CA VAL A 115 -3.44 -33.88 11.34
C VAL A 115 -3.95 -32.45 11.15
N LEU A 116 -5.19 -32.33 10.67
CA LEU A 116 -5.92 -31.07 10.69
C LEU A 116 -6.32 -30.78 12.13
N SER A 117 -6.15 -29.53 12.57
CA SER A 117 -6.53 -29.11 13.93
C SER A 117 -7.23 -27.77 13.85
N VAL A 118 -8.40 -27.70 14.49
CA VAL A 118 -9.24 -26.50 14.57
C VAL A 118 -9.57 -26.24 16.03
N GLN A 119 -9.33 -25.03 16.49
CA GLN A 119 -9.85 -24.53 17.75
C GLN A 119 -11.35 -24.30 17.61
N ALA A 120 -12.13 -24.92 18.50
CA ALA A 120 -13.57 -24.92 18.48
C ALA A 120 -14.10 -24.44 19.84
N GLU A 121 -13.99 -23.15 20.10
CA GLU A 121 -14.46 -22.57 21.36
C GLU A 121 -15.98 -22.45 21.37
N GLY A 122 -16.61 -22.81 22.48
CA GLY A 122 -18.07 -22.76 22.64
C GLY A 122 -18.82 -23.94 22.02
N PHE A 123 -18.13 -24.90 21.40
CA PHE A 123 -18.72 -26.17 20.96
C PHE A 123 -18.95 -27.11 22.14
N GLU A 124 -20.00 -27.91 22.04
CA GLU A 124 -20.44 -28.88 23.04
C GLU A 124 -20.11 -30.30 22.60
N GLU A 125 -19.99 -31.21 23.57
CA GLU A 125 -19.81 -32.63 23.28
C GLU A 125 -20.99 -33.15 22.45
N GLY A 126 -20.69 -33.86 21.36
CA GLY A 126 -21.70 -34.31 20.39
C GLY A 126 -21.93 -33.35 19.21
N ASP A 127 -21.42 -32.11 19.25
CA ASP A 127 -21.42 -31.25 18.07
C ASP A 127 -20.56 -31.86 16.97
N VAL A 128 -20.94 -31.62 15.71
CA VAL A 128 -20.23 -32.15 14.53
C VAL A 128 -19.55 -31.02 13.79
N ILE A 129 -18.25 -31.17 13.56
CA ILE A 129 -17.45 -30.33 12.68
C ILE A 129 -17.16 -31.10 11.40
N THR A 130 -17.45 -30.47 10.26
CA THR A 130 -17.21 -31.03 8.93
C THR A 130 -16.03 -30.32 8.29
N PHE A 131 -15.03 -31.09 7.88
CA PHE A 131 -13.87 -30.63 7.13
C PHE A 131 -14.07 -30.94 5.65
N GLU A 132 -14.30 -29.92 4.85
CA GLU A 132 -14.31 -30.01 3.39
C GLU A 132 -12.91 -29.80 2.86
N VAL A 133 -12.47 -30.66 1.94
CA VAL A 133 -11.16 -30.57 1.30
C VAL A 133 -11.34 -30.25 -0.17
N THR A 134 -10.70 -29.18 -0.62
CA THR A 134 -10.74 -28.77 -2.03
C THR A 134 -9.32 -28.68 -2.57
N GLU A 135 -9.05 -29.39 -3.65
CA GLU A 135 -7.86 -29.19 -4.46
C GLU A 135 -8.05 -27.96 -5.36
N ILE A 136 -7.21 -26.96 -5.17
CA ILE A 136 -7.34 -25.64 -5.81
C ILE A 136 -6.98 -25.69 -7.30
N VAL A 137 -5.98 -26.49 -7.68
CA VAL A 137 -5.45 -26.51 -9.07
C VAL A 137 -6.44 -27.18 -10.01
N MET A 138 -6.96 -28.35 -9.65
CA MET A 138 -7.91 -29.10 -10.46
C MET A 138 -9.38 -28.81 -10.12
N GLY A 139 -9.64 -28.02 -9.07
CA GLY A 139 -11.00 -27.73 -8.60
C GLY A 139 -11.73 -28.96 -8.05
N LEU A 140 -11.00 -30.01 -7.64
CA LEU A 140 -11.57 -31.25 -7.15
C LEU A 140 -11.95 -31.12 -5.68
N SER A 141 -13.20 -31.46 -5.35
CA SER A 141 -13.63 -31.60 -3.96
C SER A 141 -13.48 -33.06 -3.54
N LEU A 142 -12.79 -33.30 -2.44
CA LEU A 142 -12.65 -34.63 -1.85
C LEU A 142 -13.76 -34.86 -0.82
N GLU A 143 -13.89 -36.13 -0.41
CA GLU A 143 -14.84 -36.52 0.62
C GLU A 143 -14.61 -35.74 1.92
N ALA A 144 -15.71 -35.21 2.46
CA ALA A 144 -15.67 -34.41 3.68
C ALA A 144 -15.44 -35.29 4.91
N ILE A 145 -14.52 -34.88 5.77
CA ILE A 145 -14.22 -35.59 7.02
C ILE A 145 -15.11 -35.01 8.11
N ARG A 146 -15.94 -35.84 8.75
CA ARG A 146 -16.82 -35.43 9.86
C ARG A 146 -16.23 -35.89 11.18
N VAL A 147 -16.08 -34.97 12.12
CA VAL A 147 -15.55 -35.25 13.45
C VAL A 147 -16.54 -34.74 14.49
N THR A 148 -16.88 -35.62 15.44
CA THR A 148 -17.69 -35.26 16.59
C THR A 148 -16.79 -34.70 17.68
N VAL A 149 -17.20 -33.62 18.33
CA VAL A 149 -16.51 -33.08 19.50
C VAL A 149 -16.67 -34.06 20.66
N LEU A 150 -15.55 -34.65 21.11
CA LEU A 150 -15.53 -35.66 22.17
C LEU A 150 -15.20 -35.07 23.55
N ASP A 151 -14.45 -33.98 23.60
CA ASP A 151 -14.07 -33.33 24.86
C ASP A 151 -14.09 -31.81 24.71
N ARG A 152 -14.98 -31.16 25.45
CA ARG A 152 -15.11 -29.71 25.51
C ARG A 152 -13.86 -29.04 26.10
N ALA A 153 -13.16 -29.71 27.02
CA ALA A 153 -11.99 -29.15 27.69
C ALA A 153 -10.77 -29.04 26.78
N ALA A 154 -10.68 -29.90 25.76
CA ALA A 154 -9.57 -29.89 24.81
C ALA A 154 -9.55 -28.61 23.95
N GLY A 155 -10.71 -27.97 23.72
CA GLY A 155 -10.86 -26.74 22.93
C GLY A 155 -10.42 -26.86 21.46
N ALA A 156 -9.95 -28.03 21.03
CA ALA A 156 -9.44 -28.30 19.71
C ALA A 156 -9.98 -29.64 19.20
N VAL A 157 -10.38 -29.65 17.93
CA VAL A 157 -10.89 -30.82 17.21
C VAL A 157 -9.92 -31.15 16.10
N THR A 158 -9.53 -32.43 16.04
CA THR A 158 -8.54 -32.90 15.08
C THR A 158 -9.11 -33.93 14.13
N ALA A 159 -8.63 -33.91 12.89
CA ALA A 159 -9.04 -34.84 11.85
C ALA A 159 -7.80 -35.32 11.07
N PRO A 160 -7.62 -36.63 10.85
CA PRO A 160 -6.55 -37.12 9.99
C PRO A 160 -6.92 -36.90 8.51
N PHE A 161 -5.99 -36.33 7.75
CA PHE A 161 -6.08 -36.20 6.30
C PHE A 161 -4.91 -36.97 5.67
N LEU A 162 -5.22 -37.95 4.83
CA LEU A 162 -4.20 -38.67 4.07
C LEU A 162 -3.97 -37.95 2.75
N ALA A 163 -2.76 -37.41 2.55
CA ALA A 163 -2.41 -36.72 1.31
C ALA A 163 -2.55 -37.67 0.10
N PRO A 164 -3.45 -37.38 -0.87
CA PRO A 164 -3.63 -38.21 -2.04
C PRO A 164 -2.35 -38.28 -2.90
N PRO A 165 -2.19 -39.32 -3.73
CA PRO A 165 -1.13 -39.36 -4.73
C PRO A 165 -1.21 -38.11 -5.63
N ALA A 166 -0.18 -37.27 -5.58
CA ALA A 166 -0.05 -36.11 -6.45
C ALA A 166 0.68 -36.49 -7.75
N VAL A 167 0.29 -35.89 -8.87
CA VAL A 167 1.01 -36.06 -10.13
C VAL A 167 2.45 -35.51 -9.95
N PRO A 168 3.50 -36.29 -10.30
CA PRO A 168 4.89 -35.95 -10.03
C PRO A 168 5.31 -34.54 -10.47
N GLU A 169 4.78 -34.07 -11.60
CA GLU A 169 5.20 -32.82 -12.24
C GLU A 169 4.43 -31.58 -11.78
N ALA A 170 3.20 -31.73 -11.28
CA ALA A 170 2.33 -30.60 -10.94
C ALA A 170 2.25 -30.33 -9.42
N GLY A 171 2.46 -31.37 -8.60
CA GLY A 171 2.03 -31.33 -7.20
C GLY A 171 0.51 -31.16 -7.07
N ALA A 172 0.02 -31.06 -5.85
CA ALA A 172 -1.38 -30.78 -5.56
C ALA A 172 -1.47 -29.74 -4.45
N VAL A 173 -2.47 -28.86 -4.54
CA VAL A 173 -2.63 -27.73 -3.63
C VAL A 173 -4.01 -27.82 -3.00
N TYR A 174 -4.08 -28.03 -1.70
CA TYR A 174 -5.32 -28.26 -0.97
C TYR A 174 -5.67 -27.08 -0.06
N ARG A 175 -6.97 -26.77 0.02
CA ARG A 175 -7.57 -25.90 1.02
C ARG A 175 -8.56 -26.71 1.83
N PHE A 176 -8.54 -26.50 3.15
CA PHE A 176 -9.49 -27.11 4.07
C PHE A 176 -10.47 -26.05 4.56
N THR A 177 -11.74 -26.39 4.59
CA THR A 177 -12.78 -25.55 5.19
C THR A 177 -13.45 -26.36 6.29
N ALA A 178 -13.38 -25.87 7.52
CA ALA A 178 -14.09 -26.46 8.64
C ALA A 178 -15.41 -25.72 8.83
N SER A 179 -16.50 -26.44 9.05
CA SER A 179 -17.82 -25.87 9.32
C SER A 179 -18.51 -26.58 10.47
N GLY A 180 -19.25 -25.83 11.29
CA GLY A 180 -19.98 -26.37 12.44
C GLY A 180 -20.81 -25.27 13.12
N ARG A 181 -22.04 -25.61 13.54
CA ARG A 181 -23.01 -24.68 14.16
C ARG A 181 -23.19 -23.33 13.43
N GLY A 182 -23.13 -23.35 12.09
CA GLY A 182 -23.27 -22.14 11.26
C GLY A 182 -22.01 -21.26 11.17
N LEU A 183 -20.91 -21.67 11.80
CA LEU A 183 -19.60 -21.06 11.62
C LEU A 183 -18.79 -21.78 10.55
N THR A 184 -17.89 -21.04 9.93
CA THR A 184 -16.94 -21.55 8.93
C THR A 184 -15.56 -20.97 9.16
N ALA A 185 -14.54 -21.79 9.05
CA ALA A 185 -13.14 -21.40 9.06
C ALA A 185 -12.45 -21.98 7.83
N SER A 186 -11.49 -21.25 7.28
CA SER A 186 -10.67 -21.74 6.17
C SER A 186 -9.21 -21.84 6.62
N SER A 187 -8.56 -22.92 6.23
CA SER A 187 -7.17 -23.15 6.53
C SER A 187 -6.25 -22.35 5.59
N PRO A 188 -4.99 -22.14 5.98
CA PRO A 188 -3.91 -21.92 5.02
C PRO A 188 -3.85 -23.04 3.97
N VAL A 189 -3.19 -22.77 2.85
CA VAL A 189 -3.05 -23.73 1.75
C VAL A 189 -1.98 -24.77 2.08
N LEU A 190 -2.28 -26.05 1.82
CA LEU A 190 -1.33 -27.16 1.92
C LEU A 190 -0.83 -27.53 0.53
N THR A 191 0.48 -27.64 0.36
CA THR A 191 1.09 -28.08 -0.90
C THR A 191 1.64 -29.49 -0.74
N VAL A 192 1.14 -30.42 -1.54
CA VAL A 192 1.65 -31.79 -1.64
C VAL A 192 2.54 -31.85 -2.88
N ARG A 193 3.83 -32.09 -2.68
CA ARG A 193 4.77 -32.21 -3.82
C ARG A 193 4.63 -33.59 -4.45
N GLY A 194 4.67 -33.63 -5.77
CA GLY A 194 4.91 -34.88 -6.49
C GLY A 194 6.23 -35.49 -6.05
N ALA A 195 6.29 -36.79 -5.82
CA ALA A 195 7.56 -37.46 -5.61
C ALA A 195 8.41 -37.30 -6.88
N PRO A 196 9.69 -36.89 -6.79
CA PRO A 196 10.54 -36.86 -7.97
C PRO A 196 10.60 -38.28 -8.54
N ASP A 197 10.32 -38.38 -9.83
CA ASP A 197 10.38 -39.62 -10.59
C ASP A 197 11.76 -40.24 -10.33
N ARG A 198 11.84 -41.33 -9.55
CA ARG A 198 13.09 -42.07 -9.35
C ARG A 198 13.40 -42.82 -10.65
N LYS A 199 13.76 -42.10 -11.70
CA LYS A 199 14.41 -42.66 -12.87
C LYS A 199 15.89 -42.88 -12.55
N GLY A 200 16.21 -44.15 -12.32
CA GLY A 200 17.51 -44.73 -12.66
C GLY A 200 18.62 -44.61 -11.62
N THR A 201 18.81 -45.69 -10.85
CA THR A 201 20.09 -46.39 -10.72
C THR A 201 19.82 -47.87 -10.51
#